data_AF-A0A2H0M7N2-F1
#
_entry.id   AF-A0A2H0M7N2-F1
#
_cell.length_a   1.000
_cell.length_b   1.000
_cell.length_c   1.000
_cell.angle_alpha   90.00
_cell.angle_beta   90.00
_cell.angle_gamma   90.00
#
_symmetry.space_group_name_H-M   'P 1'
#
loop_
_entity.id
_entity.type
_entity.pdbx_description
1 polymer ?
#
loop_
_entity_poly.entity_id
_entity_poly.type
_entity_poly.pdbx_seq_one_letter_code
_entity_poly.pdbx_strand_id
1 'polypeptide(L)'
;MSGTSSYTDFSVTPTISGLSAGTSHNISYNNHLVGSQNRTYDFIVCADSTNSVNDESDETNNCSLPTTVVFEVPPAPPAPTVDLKVNGSDNLSSVLYGSTVNLTWTSTNATSCTGTGFSTGNATNNTNGVTSPSNTLHHQTYSISCTGAGGTATDSAIVHSRPGPAPFTSSSNSCSLGAGKIHVTWDAGG
;
A
#
# COMPACT_ATOMS: atom_id res chain seq x y z
N MET A 1 -28.74 8.69 -12.16
CA MET A 1 -28.10 9.35 -13.33
C MET A 1 -28.58 8.59 -14.56
N SER A 2 -29.33 9.24 -15.44
CA SER A 2 -29.96 8.63 -16.60
C SER A 2 -28.91 8.21 -17.63
N GLY A 3 -28.70 6.90 -17.79
CA GLY A 3 -27.90 6.38 -18.88
C GLY A 3 -28.65 6.55 -20.18
N THR A 4 -28.21 7.45 -21.04
CA THR A 4 -28.57 7.43 -22.47
C THR A 4 -28.04 6.13 -23.04
N SER A 5 -28.91 5.21 -23.47
CA SER A 5 -28.51 4.02 -24.20
C SER A 5 -27.91 4.44 -25.54
N SER A 6 -26.59 4.54 -25.62
CA SER A 6 -25.89 4.73 -26.88
C SER A 6 -25.82 3.39 -27.58
N TYR A 7 -26.67 3.18 -28.57
CA TYR A 7 -26.54 2.04 -29.46
C TYR A 7 -25.37 2.30 -30.41
N THR A 8 -24.45 1.33 -30.51
CA THR A 8 -23.34 1.38 -31.46
C THR A 8 -23.46 0.17 -32.36
N ASP A 9 -23.79 0.41 -33.63
CA ASP A 9 -23.77 -0.64 -34.64
C ASP A 9 -22.34 -1.05 -34.95
N PHE A 10 -22.09 -2.36 -34.88
CA PHE A 10 -20.83 -2.93 -35.32
C PHE A 10 -21.03 -3.56 -36.69
N SER A 11 -20.43 -2.97 -37.72
CA SER A 11 -20.38 -3.57 -39.04
C SER A 11 -19.52 -4.84 -39.00
N VAL A 12 -20.13 -5.98 -39.34
CA VAL A 12 -19.48 -7.28 -39.43
C VAL A 12 -18.89 -7.46 -40.84
N THR A 13 -17.61 -7.85 -40.92
CA THR A 13 -17.00 -8.32 -42.17
C THR A 13 -16.35 -9.70 -41.95
N PRO A 14 -16.68 -10.73 -42.75
CA PRO A 14 -17.65 -10.73 -43.85
C PRO A 14 -19.11 -10.58 -43.38
N THR A 15 -19.97 -10.14 -44.29
CA THR A 15 -21.41 -10.04 -44.06
C THR A 15 -22.02 -11.43 -43.83
N ILE A 16 -23.02 -11.52 -42.95
CA ILE A 16 -23.74 -12.77 -42.59
C ILE A 16 -24.33 -13.49 -43.83
N SER A 17 -24.56 -12.76 -44.92
CA SER A 17 -25.03 -13.26 -46.21
C SER A 17 -24.15 -14.33 -46.90
N GLY A 18 -22.94 -14.60 -46.38
CA GLY A 18 -22.06 -15.66 -46.86
C GLY A 18 -22.15 -17.00 -46.12
N LEU A 19 -23.01 -17.14 -45.09
CA LEU A 19 -23.06 -18.34 -44.24
C LEU A 19 -24.10 -19.34 -44.76
N SER A 20 -23.65 -20.58 -45.02
CA SER A 20 -24.56 -21.67 -45.37
C SER A 20 -25.33 -22.18 -44.14
N ALA A 21 -26.51 -22.77 -44.37
CA ALA A 21 -27.35 -23.29 -43.30
C ALA A 21 -26.58 -24.26 -42.38
N GLY A 22 -26.66 -24.03 -41.07
CA GLY A 22 -25.95 -24.83 -40.06
C GLY A 22 -24.49 -24.43 -39.83
N THR A 23 -23.97 -23.39 -40.49
CA THR A 23 -22.62 -22.88 -40.24
C THR A 23 -22.61 -21.74 -39.23
N SER A 24 -21.52 -21.62 -38.48
CA SER A 24 -21.29 -20.57 -37.49
C SER A 24 -20.15 -19.66 -37.93
N HIS A 25 -20.27 -18.36 -37.66
CA HIS A 25 -19.18 -17.40 -37.81
C HIS A 25 -18.92 -16.71 -36.48
N ASN A 26 -17.67 -16.76 -36.02
CA ASN A 26 -17.26 -16.14 -34.77
C ASN A 26 -16.60 -14.80 -35.09
N ILE A 27 -17.05 -13.74 -34.41
CA ILE A 27 -16.45 -12.41 -34.52
C ILE A 27 -15.91 -12.03 -33.15
N SER A 28 -14.65 -11.62 -33.11
CA SER A 28 -13.99 -11.14 -31.91
C SER A 28 -13.73 -9.65 -32.04
N TYR A 29 -14.49 -8.83 -31.31
CA TYR A 29 -14.23 -7.41 -31.19
C TYR A 29 -13.21 -7.16 -30.09
N ASN A 30 -11.94 -7.03 -30.46
CA ASN A 30 -10.94 -6.50 -29.55
C ASN A 30 -11.15 -4.98 -29.46
N ASN A 31 -11.24 -4.47 -28.23
CA ASN A 31 -11.05 -3.05 -27.87
C ASN A 31 -12.28 -2.11 -27.75
N HIS A 32 -13.52 -2.60 -27.61
CA HIS A 32 -14.67 -1.73 -27.27
C HIS A 32 -15.09 -1.76 -25.79
N LEU A 33 -14.61 -2.73 -25.02
CA LEU A 33 -14.82 -2.80 -23.56
C LEU A 33 -13.75 -2.01 -22.79
N VAL A 34 -13.42 -0.81 -23.27
CA VAL A 34 -12.47 0.09 -22.60
C VAL A 34 -13.21 0.93 -21.56
N GLY A 35 -13.04 0.57 -20.28
CA GLY A 35 -13.59 1.33 -19.16
C GLY A 35 -13.08 0.81 -17.83
N SER A 36 -12.75 1.73 -16.92
CA SER A 36 -12.37 1.46 -15.52
C SER A 36 -13.59 1.31 -14.59
N GLN A 37 -14.77 1.06 -15.15
CA GLN A 37 -16.05 1.01 -14.42
C GLN A 37 -16.85 -0.21 -14.81
N ASN A 38 -17.65 -0.72 -13.87
CA ASN A 38 -18.59 -1.81 -14.14
C ASN A 38 -19.59 -1.36 -15.19
N ARG A 39 -19.83 -2.23 -16.19
CA ARG A 39 -20.73 -1.95 -17.29
C ARG A 39 -21.52 -3.19 -17.65
N THR A 40 -22.77 -2.96 -18.04
CA THR A 40 -23.67 -3.98 -18.53
C THR A 40 -23.90 -3.71 -20.01
N TYR A 41 -23.73 -4.75 -20.82
CA TYR A 41 -23.88 -4.70 -22.27
C TYR A 41 -24.98 -5.66 -22.67
N ASP A 42 -25.90 -5.20 -23.50
CA ASP A 42 -26.88 -6.06 -24.16
C ASP A 42 -26.47 -6.21 -25.62
N PHE A 43 -26.24 -7.45 -26.06
CA PHE A 43 -25.91 -7.78 -27.43
C PHE A 43 -27.15 -8.30 -28.15
N ILE A 44 -27.46 -7.71 -29.29
CA ILE A 44 -28.55 -8.12 -30.17
C ILE A 44 -27.92 -8.43 -31.53
N VAL A 45 -28.29 -9.56 -32.12
CA VAL A 45 -27.86 -9.95 -33.48
C VAL A 45 -29.06 -9.91 -34.38
N CYS A 46 -29.01 -9.07 -35.42
CA CYS A 46 -30.07 -8.95 -36.42
C CYS A 46 -29.60 -9.47 -37.77
N ALA A 47 -30.51 -10.10 -38.52
CA ALA A 47 -30.25 -10.58 -39.87
C ALA A 47 -31.01 -9.72 -40.88
N ASP A 48 -30.33 -8.75 -41.50
CA ASP A 48 -30.84 -8.02 -42.67
C ASP A 48 -30.45 -8.76 -43.95
N SER A 49 -31.42 -8.93 -44.85
CA SER A 49 -31.16 -9.27 -46.24
C SER A 49 -31.71 -8.15 -47.09
N THR A 50 -30.81 -7.41 -47.73
CA THR A 50 -31.18 -6.38 -48.70
C THR A 50 -32.18 -6.95 -49.71
N ASN A 51 -33.39 -6.37 -49.74
CA ASN A 51 -34.49 -6.67 -50.67
C ASN A 51 -35.30 -7.97 -50.44
N SER A 52 -35.37 -8.54 -49.24
CA SER A 52 -36.26 -9.71 -48.99
C SER A 52 -37.70 -9.34 -48.63
N VAL A 53 -37.97 -8.14 -48.12
CA VAL A 53 -39.33 -7.73 -47.74
C VAL A 53 -39.57 -6.28 -48.18
N ASN A 54 -40.69 -6.03 -48.83
CA ASN A 54 -41.06 -4.73 -49.43
C ASN A 54 -41.75 -3.77 -48.45
N ASP A 55 -41.58 -3.98 -47.13
CA ASP A 55 -42.06 -3.11 -46.05
C ASP A 55 -41.11 -3.23 -44.84
N GLU A 56 -39.91 -2.64 -44.96
CA GLU A 56 -38.89 -2.55 -43.91
C GLU A 56 -39.24 -1.43 -42.91
N SER A 57 -40.46 -1.46 -42.35
CA SER A 57 -40.85 -0.62 -41.21
C SER A 57 -40.80 -1.37 -39.87
N ASP A 58 -40.52 -2.68 -39.90
CA ASP A 58 -40.47 -3.56 -38.73
C ASP A 58 -39.11 -4.29 -38.61
N GLU A 59 -38.12 -3.55 -38.11
CA GLU A 59 -36.79 -4.03 -37.67
C GLU A 59 -36.86 -4.91 -36.39
N THR A 60 -38.05 -5.34 -35.93
CA THR A 60 -38.20 -6.01 -34.63
C THR A 60 -38.31 -7.53 -34.69
N ASN A 61 -38.46 -8.12 -35.88
CA ASN A 61 -38.78 -9.56 -36.02
C ASN A 61 -37.64 -10.45 -36.54
N ASN A 62 -36.51 -9.89 -36.96
CA ASN A 62 -35.32 -10.61 -37.45
C ASN A 62 -34.10 -10.49 -36.51
N CYS A 63 -34.30 -9.95 -35.30
CA CYS A 63 -33.29 -9.80 -34.27
C CYS A 63 -33.40 -10.88 -33.19
N SER A 64 -32.26 -11.29 -32.63
CA SER A 64 -32.20 -12.12 -31.45
C SER A 64 -32.78 -11.39 -30.23
N LEU A 65 -33.21 -12.14 -29.22
CA LEU A 65 -33.38 -11.54 -27.90
C LEU A 65 -32.04 -10.96 -27.40
N PRO A 66 -32.05 -9.88 -26.61
CA PRO A 66 -30.83 -9.32 -26.05
C PRO A 66 -30.12 -10.34 -25.16
N THR A 67 -28.82 -10.50 -25.37
CA THR A 67 -27.93 -11.26 -24.50
C THR A 67 -27.15 -10.30 -23.62
N THR A 68 -27.42 -10.33 -22.32
CA THR A 68 -26.75 -9.47 -21.34
C THR A 68 -25.40 -10.05 -20.94
N VAL A 69 -24.36 -9.22 -21.00
CA VAL A 69 -23.02 -9.50 -20.50
C VAL A 69 -22.65 -8.43 -19.48
N VAL A 70 -22.25 -8.89 -18.29
CA VAL A 70 -21.77 -8.00 -17.23
C VAL A 70 -20.25 -7.99 -17.28
N PHE A 71 -19.69 -6.80 -17.45
CA PHE A 71 -18.27 -6.56 -17.26
C PHE A 71 -18.05 -5.99 -15.87
N GLU A 72 -17.44 -6.80 -15.00
CA GLU A 72 -17.05 -6.40 -13.66
C GLU A 72 -15.56 -6.04 -13.64
N VAL A 73 -15.26 -4.84 -13.15
CA VAL A 73 -13.88 -4.46 -12.85
C VAL A 73 -13.47 -5.18 -11.57
N PRO A 74 -12.30 -5.84 -11.52
CA PRO A 74 -11.82 -6.43 -10.29
C PRO A 74 -11.79 -5.40 -9.16
N PRO A 75 -12.18 -5.77 -7.92
CA PRO A 75 -12.11 -4.85 -6.79
C PRO A 75 -10.67 -4.37 -6.63
N ALA A 76 -10.51 -3.08 -6.30
CA ALA A 76 -9.19 -2.52 -6.02
C ALA A 76 -8.52 -3.33 -4.88
N PRO A 77 -7.22 -3.66 -4.99
CA PRO A 77 -6.53 -4.35 -3.92
C PRO A 77 -6.60 -3.54 -2.61
N PRO A 78 -6.72 -4.21 -1.45
CA PRO A 78 -6.79 -3.51 -0.17
C PRO A 78 -5.49 -2.74 0.09
N ALA A 79 -5.61 -1.54 0.66
CA ALA A 79 -4.47 -0.72 1.01
C ALA A 79 -3.62 -1.40 2.11
N PRO A 80 -2.29 -1.30 2.05
CA PRO A 80 -1.44 -1.79 3.11
C PRO A 80 -1.59 -0.97 4.40
N THR A 81 -1.30 -1.60 5.53
CA THR A 81 -1.10 -0.91 6.82
C THR A 81 0.25 -1.29 7.40
N VAL A 82 0.79 -0.46 8.28
CA VAL A 82 2.00 -0.79 9.05
C VAL A 82 1.95 -0.08 10.40
N ASP A 83 2.42 -0.78 11.44
CA ASP A 83 2.58 -0.28 12.81
C ASP A 83 3.96 -0.73 13.32
N LEU A 84 4.83 0.24 13.61
CA LEU A 84 6.20 0.08 14.08
C LEU A 84 6.28 0.50 15.54
N LYS A 85 6.82 -0.38 16.37
CA LYS A 85 7.08 -0.11 17.79
C LYS A 85 8.56 -0.24 18.11
N VAL A 86 9.01 0.59 19.05
CA VAL A 86 10.31 0.48 19.72
C VAL A 86 10.06 0.07 21.17
N ASN A 87 10.56 -1.10 21.58
CA ASN A 87 10.28 -1.71 22.89
C ASN A 87 8.77 -1.72 23.22
N GLY A 88 7.92 -1.90 22.21
CA GLY A 88 6.46 -1.90 22.37
C GLY A 88 5.78 -0.53 22.41
N SER A 89 6.49 0.58 22.16
CA SER A 89 5.94 1.95 22.14
C SER A 89 6.28 2.71 20.86
N ASP A 90 5.43 3.66 20.46
CA ASP A 90 5.70 4.63 19.38
C ASP A 90 6.67 5.74 19.81
N ASN A 91 6.68 6.03 21.11
CA ASN A 91 7.58 6.98 21.73
C ASN A 91 8.21 6.35 22.96
N LEU A 92 9.50 6.03 22.86
CA LEU A 92 10.28 5.47 23.95
C LEU A 92 11.18 6.56 24.54
N SER A 93 10.94 6.94 25.79
CA SER A 93 11.68 8.01 26.46
C SER A 93 12.60 7.52 27.58
N SER A 94 13.57 8.34 27.98
CA SER A 94 14.52 8.07 29.08
C SER A 94 15.46 6.89 28.85
N VAL A 95 15.82 6.59 27.60
CA VAL A 95 16.81 5.56 27.26
C VAL A 95 18.22 6.10 27.52
N LEU A 96 19.12 5.33 28.12
CA LEU A 96 20.51 5.77 28.29
C LEU A 96 21.21 5.83 26.92
N TYR A 97 22.06 6.83 26.70
CA TYR A 97 22.87 6.91 25.48
C TYR A 97 23.64 5.61 25.20
N GLY A 98 23.62 5.16 23.94
CA GLY A 98 24.29 3.94 23.51
C GLY A 98 23.56 2.64 23.86
N SER A 99 22.38 2.70 24.50
CA SER A 99 21.56 1.50 24.73
C SER A 99 21.05 0.93 23.41
N THR A 100 20.76 -0.36 23.41
CA THR A 100 20.05 -1.03 22.32
C THR A 100 18.55 -0.97 22.54
N VAL A 101 17.81 -0.94 21.44
CA VAL A 101 16.34 -1.03 21.45
C VAL A 101 15.88 -2.17 20.55
N ASN A 102 14.72 -2.74 20.86
CA ASN A 102 14.08 -3.77 20.05
C ASN A 102 12.98 -3.14 19.18
N LEU A 103 13.10 -3.30 17.88
CA LEU A 103 12.13 -2.81 16.90
C LEU A 103 11.23 -3.95 16.43
N THR A 104 9.93 -3.81 16.60
CA THR A 104 8.92 -4.77 16.13
C THR A 104 7.94 -4.07 15.21
N TRP A 105 7.46 -4.75 14.18
CA TRP A 105 6.43 -4.19 13.31
C TRP A 105 5.43 -5.23 12.85
N THR A 106 4.22 -4.75 12.59
CA THR A 106 3.16 -5.52 11.96
C THR A 106 2.62 -4.79 10.75
N SER A 107 2.30 -5.52 9.68
CA SER A 107 1.73 -4.97 8.46
C SER A 107 0.65 -5.90 7.90
N THR A 108 -0.34 -5.30 7.24
CA THR A 108 -1.35 -6.04 6.46
C THR A 108 -1.30 -5.61 5.01
N ASN A 109 -1.67 -6.51 4.09
CA ASN A 109 -1.68 -6.30 2.63
C ASN A 109 -0.35 -5.80 2.01
N ALA A 110 0.76 -5.89 2.74
CA ALA A 110 2.09 -5.53 2.28
C ALA A 110 2.85 -6.76 1.77
N THR A 111 3.57 -6.60 0.65
CA THR A 111 4.44 -7.61 0.05
C THR A 111 5.92 -7.30 0.28
N SER A 112 6.27 -6.06 0.62
CA SER A 112 7.63 -5.63 0.95
C SER A 112 7.60 -4.55 2.01
N CYS A 113 8.58 -4.56 2.92
CA CYS A 113 8.77 -3.51 3.92
C CYS A 113 10.24 -3.14 4.04
N THR A 114 10.53 -1.84 4.04
CA THR A 114 11.88 -1.27 4.15
C THR A 114 11.95 -0.34 5.37
N GLY A 115 12.94 -0.56 6.22
CA GLY A 115 13.22 0.27 7.39
C GLY A 115 14.26 1.35 7.10
N THR A 116 14.15 2.49 7.77
CA THR A 116 15.17 3.54 7.86
C THR A 116 15.65 3.63 9.29
N GLY A 117 16.97 3.61 9.51
CA GLY A 117 17.57 3.49 10.84
C GLY A 117 17.64 2.04 11.37
N PHE A 118 17.10 1.07 10.63
CA PHE A 118 17.20 -0.36 10.93
C PHE A 118 16.99 -1.21 9.67
N SER A 119 17.35 -2.50 9.72
CA SER A 119 17.08 -3.45 8.64
C SER A 119 15.86 -4.30 8.99
N THR A 120 14.92 -4.42 8.04
CA THR A 120 13.76 -5.33 8.15
C THR A 120 14.11 -6.77 7.79
N GLY A 121 15.28 -7.03 7.17
CA GLY A 121 15.66 -8.36 6.70
C GLY A 121 14.70 -8.94 5.66
N ASN A 122 14.04 -8.09 4.86
CA ASN A 122 12.97 -8.44 3.91
C ASN A 122 11.68 -9.00 4.56
N ALA A 123 11.54 -8.94 5.88
CA ALA A 123 10.33 -9.37 6.54
C ALA A 123 9.24 -8.28 6.47
N THR A 124 8.03 -8.66 6.04
CA THR A 124 6.86 -7.77 6.06
C THR A 124 6.27 -7.62 7.47
N ASN A 125 6.52 -8.59 8.34
CA ASN A 125 6.11 -8.60 9.74
C ASN A 125 7.24 -9.14 10.60
N ASN A 126 7.49 -8.53 11.76
CA ASN A 126 8.41 -9.09 12.75
C ASN A 126 8.00 -8.69 14.17
N THR A 127 7.42 -9.65 14.91
CA THR A 127 7.04 -9.49 16.31
C THR A 127 8.12 -9.96 17.29
N ASN A 128 9.11 -10.73 16.83
CA ASN A 128 10.27 -11.11 17.64
C ASN A 128 11.25 -9.93 17.79
N GLY A 129 11.22 -9.06 16.79
CA GLY A 129 11.93 -7.79 16.72
C GLY A 129 13.36 -7.92 16.22
N VAL A 130 13.97 -6.76 15.96
CA VAL A 130 15.39 -6.63 15.64
C VAL A 130 16.04 -5.64 16.58
N THR A 131 17.26 -5.96 17.02
CA THR A 131 18.02 -5.06 17.88
C THR A 131 18.70 -3.98 17.04
N SER A 132 18.49 -2.71 17.37
CA SER A 132 19.18 -1.58 16.76
C SER A 132 19.80 -0.69 17.84
N PRO A 133 21.02 -0.16 17.64
CA PRO A 133 21.61 0.79 18.57
C PRO A 133 20.86 2.13 18.55
N SER A 134 20.56 2.68 19.73
CA SER A 134 20.17 4.09 19.88
C SER A 134 21.45 4.93 19.88
N ASN A 135 21.86 5.37 18.69
CA ASN A 135 23.13 6.07 18.47
C ASN A 135 23.00 7.62 18.48
N THR A 136 21.81 8.20 18.67
CA THR A 136 21.47 9.64 18.91
C THR A 136 21.83 10.23 20.29
N LEU A 137 22.78 11.18 20.33
CA LEU A 137 22.63 12.51 20.94
C LEU A 137 21.14 12.95 21.02
N HIS A 138 20.45 12.81 22.15
CA HIS A 138 19.07 13.27 22.39
C HIS A 138 17.90 12.45 21.82
N HIS A 139 17.81 12.19 20.52
CA HIS A 139 16.69 11.41 19.98
C HIS A 139 17.06 10.65 18.70
N GLN A 140 16.32 9.57 18.42
CA GLN A 140 16.38 8.78 17.20
C GLN A 140 15.01 8.41 16.67
N THR A 141 14.80 8.66 15.39
CA THR A 141 13.56 8.27 14.69
C THR A 141 13.83 7.08 13.78
N TYR A 142 13.09 6.01 13.99
CA TYR A 142 13.04 4.86 13.09
C TYR A 142 11.77 4.98 12.26
N SER A 143 11.85 4.73 10.95
CA SER A 143 10.68 4.72 10.07
C SER A 143 10.63 3.45 9.25
N ILE A 144 9.43 3.04 8.87
CA ILE A 144 9.17 1.88 8.01
C ILE A 144 8.24 2.29 6.89
N SER A 145 8.48 1.74 5.70
CA SER A 145 7.62 1.88 4.53
C SER A 145 7.28 0.50 4.01
N CYS A 146 6.00 0.19 3.92
CA CYS A 146 5.48 -1.10 3.46
C CYS A 146 4.64 -0.91 2.19
N THR A 147 4.97 -1.65 1.13
CA THR A 147 4.32 -1.58 -0.18
C THR A 147 3.51 -2.84 -0.47
N GLY A 148 2.40 -2.67 -1.17
CA GLY A 148 1.51 -3.73 -1.62
C GLY A 148 0.73 -3.34 -2.87
N ALA A 149 -0.10 -4.23 -3.40
CA ALA A 149 -0.88 -3.96 -4.61
C ALA A 149 -1.87 -2.79 -4.46
N GLY A 150 -2.28 -2.47 -3.23
CA GLY A 150 -3.15 -1.34 -2.91
C GLY A 150 -2.42 -0.03 -2.61
N GLY A 151 -1.09 0.03 -2.78
CA GLY A 151 -0.30 1.24 -2.57
C GLY A 151 0.82 1.08 -1.53
N THR A 152 1.07 2.13 -0.76
CA THR A 152 2.16 2.19 0.23
C THR A 152 1.67 2.79 1.53
N ALA A 153 2.07 2.19 2.65
CA ALA A 153 1.86 2.70 4.00
C ALA A 153 3.20 2.97 4.68
N THR A 154 3.24 3.96 5.57
CA THR A 154 4.45 4.35 6.31
C THR A 154 4.12 4.58 7.77
N ASP A 155 5.07 4.26 8.64
CA ASP A 155 4.97 4.56 10.07
C ASP A 155 6.35 4.89 10.68
N SER A 156 6.36 5.49 11.87
CA SER A 156 7.58 5.88 12.56
C SER A 156 7.47 5.82 14.07
N ALA A 157 8.56 5.42 14.72
CA ALA A 157 8.70 5.41 16.17
C ALA A 157 9.96 6.17 16.60
N ILE A 158 9.88 6.88 17.73
CA ILE A 158 10.93 7.78 18.21
C ILE A 158 11.47 7.30 19.56
N VAL A 159 12.79 7.34 19.70
CA VAL A 159 13.52 7.10 20.94
C VAL A 159 14.08 8.42 21.43
N HIS A 160 13.77 8.81 22.66
CA HIS A 160 14.41 9.92 23.36
C HIS A 160 15.42 9.38 24.37
N SER A 161 16.66 9.83 24.21
CA SER A 161 17.80 9.38 24.99
C SER A 161 18.24 10.44 26.00
N ARG A 162 18.79 10.00 27.14
CA ARG A 162 19.30 10.85 28.22
C ARG A 162 20.76 10.47 28.55
N PRO A 163 21.60 11.44 28.98
CA PRO A 163 22.91 11.11 29.54
C PRO A 163 22.80 10.14 30.71
N GLY A 164 23.78 9.24 30.82
CA GLY A 164 23.96 8.45 32.04
C GLY A 164 24.35 9.32 33.23
N PRO A 165 24.25 8.79 34.46
CA PRO A 165 24.79 9.45 35.63
C PRO A 165 26.27 9.75 35.41
N ALA A 166 26.68 11.01 35.49
CA ALA A 166 28.09 11.34 35.50
C ALA A 166 28.70 10.81 36.81
N PRO A 167 29.79 10.02 36.76
CA PRO A 167 30.49 9.63 37.97
C PRO A 167 31.16 10.87 38.57
N PHE A 168 30.71 11.30 39.74
CA PHE A 168 31.46 12.26 40.54
C PHE A 168 32.59 11.51 41.23
N THR A 169 33.84 11.82 40.88
CA THR A 169 35.00 11.30 41.61
C THR A 169 35.48 12.36 42.59
N SER A 170 35.25 12.17 43.88
CA SER A 170 35.98 12.94 44.89
C SER A 170 37.43 12.46 44.90
N SER A 171 38.37 13.26 44.40
CA SER A 171 39.79 12.96 44.59
C SER A 171 40.16 13.15 46.06
N SER A 172 41.08 12.36 46.61
CA SER A 172 41.55 12.44 48.00
C SER A 172 42.19 13.79 48.39
N ASN A 173 42.39 14.68 47.41
CA ASN A 173 42.88 16.05 47.60
C ASN A 173 41.75 17.06 47.88
N SER A 174 40.49 16.63 47.82
CA SER A 174 39.30 17.42 48.12
C SER A 174 39.10 17.72 49.61
N CYS A 175 40.02 17.33 50.49
CA CYS A 175 40.03 17.74 51.89
C CYS A 175 41.46 18.12 52.27
N SER A 176 41.80 19.40 52.17
CA SER A 176 43.05 19.93 52.73
C SER A 176 42.76 20.74 53.98
N LEU A 177 43.53 20.50 55.04
CA LEU A 177 43.54 21.33 56.25
C LEU A 177 44.49 22.50 56.02
N GLY A 178 43.95 23.71 55.92
CA GLY A 178 44.73 24.95 55.81
C GLY A 178 44.16 26.03 56.73
N ALA A 179 44.98 26.56 57.64
CA ALA A 179 44.63 27.66 58.55
C ALA A 179 43.27 27.51 59.29
N GLY A 180 43.00 26.32 59.83
CA GLY A 180 41.77 26.06 60.63
C GLY A 180 40.47 25.99 59.83
N LYS A 181 40.53 25.91 58.50
CA LYS A 181 39.38 25.72 57.61
C LYS A 181 39.53 24.42 56.81
N ILE A 182 38.39 23.81 56.49
CA ILE A 182 38.32 22.69 55.55
C ILE A 182 38.04 23.27 54.17
N HIS A 183 38.95 23.04 53.21
CA HIS A 183 38.67 23.30 51.80
C HIS A 183 38.19 22.02 51.13
N VAL A 184 36.97 22.08 50.59
CA VAL A 184 36.40 21.04 49.73
C VAL A 184 36.32 21.54 48.30
N THR A 185 36.96 20.83 47.37
CA THR A 185 36.90 21.09 45.93
C THR A 185 36.41 19.85 45.21
N TRP A 186 35.37 20.02 44.38
CA TRP A 186 34.92 19.03 43.41
C TRP A 186 35.07 19.61 42.00
N ASP A 187 35.55 18.82 41.07
CA ASP A 187 35.49 19.10 39.64
C ASP A 187 34.54 18.12 38.96
N ALA A 188 33.91 18.57 37.87
CA ALA A 188 33.31 17.66 36.91
C ALA A 188 34.46 17.23 35.99
N GLY A 189 35.15 16.15 36.35
CA GLY A 189 36.30 15.68 35.58
C GLY A 189 35.96 15.49 34.10
N GLY A 190 36.78 16.10 33.25
CA GLY A 190 36.97 15.82 31.83
C GLY A 190 38.46 15.67 31.58
#